data_AF-A0A9E2MSD4-F1
#
_entry.id   AF-A0A9E2MSD4-F1
#
_cell.length_a   1.000
_cell.length_b   1.000
_cell.length_c   1.000
_cell.angle_alpha   90.00
_cell.angle_beta   90.00
_cell.angle_gamma   90.00
#
_symmetry.space_group_name_H-M   'P 1'
#
loop_
_entity.id
_entity.type
_entity.pdbx_description
1 polymer ?
#
loop_
_entity_poly.entity_id
_entity_poly.type
_entity_poly.pdbx_seq_one_letter_code
_entity_poly.pdbx_strand_id
1 'polypeptide(L)'
;MTQCKYLVRYFVYPNGKNPIKEFLDSLNSAQQSKIIRTIQNIEELGLETAKGKIKKLSGTPLWEIRITGKDAALLRYKFIIDH
;
A
#
# COMPACT_ATOMS: atom_id res chain seq x y z
N MET A 1 19.78 6.80 -9.79
CA MET A 1 18.35 6.49 -10.03
C MET A 1 18.18 5.00 -9.80
N THR A 2 17.66 4.61 -8.64
CA THR A 2 17.45 3.20 -8.28
C THR A 2 16.29 2.67 -9.11
N GLN A 3 16.52 1.58 -9.84
CA GLN A 3 15.47 0.93 -10.62
C GLN A 3 14.51 0.22 -9.67
N CYS A 4 13.26 0.67 -9.58
CA CYS A 4 12.22 -0.05 -8.84
C CYS A 4 12.02 -1.43 -9.49
N LYS A 5 12.16 -2.49 -8.69
CA LYS A 5 12.07 -3.89 -9.16
C LYS A 5 10.62 -4.40 -9.24
N TYR A 6 9.68 -3.75 -8.55
CA TYR A 6 8.28 -4.18 -8.47
C TYR A 6 7.33 -3.03 -8.73
N LEU A 7 6.25 -3.29 -9.47
CA LEU A 7 5.23 -2.29 -9.80
C LEU A 7 4.04 -2.41 -8.82
N VAL A 8 3.74 -1.34 -8.09
CA VAL A 8 2.54 -1.24 -7.25
C VAL A 8 1.44 -0.54 -8.03
N ARG A 9 0.33 -1.25 -8.30
CA ARG A 9 -0.85 -0.65 -8.95
C ARG A 9 -1.94 -0.32 -7.93
N TYR A 10 -2.46 0.90 -8.05
CA TYR A 10 -3.62 1.36 -7.29
C TYR A 10 -4.91 1.17 -8.08
N PHE A 11 -5.97 0.83 -7.37
CA PHE A 11 -7.30 0.77 -7.95
C PHE A 11 -7.87 2.18 -8.13
N VAL A 12 -8.36 2.48 -9.33
CA VAL A 12 -9.12 3.69 -9.66
C VAL A 12 -10.45 3.25 -10.25
N TYR A 13 -11.55 3.82 -9.76
CA TYR A 13 -12.87 3.54 -10.31
C TYR A 13 -12.98 4.04 -11.76
N PRO A 14 -13.81 3.43 -12.61
CA PRO A 14 -14.03 3.89 -13.99
C PRO A 14 -14.50 5.35 -14.11
N ASN A 15 -15.12 5.89 -13.07
CA ASN A 15 -15.55 7.28 -12.98
C ASN A 15 -14.44 8.26 -12.55
N GLY A 16 -13.18 7.81 -12.50
CA GLY A 16 -12.02 8.61 -12.09
C GLY A 16 -11.84 8.78 -10.58
N LYS A 17 -12.75 8.25 -9.75
CA LYS A 17 -12.55 8.28 -8.29
C LYS A 17 -11.38 7.40 -7.90
N ASN A 18 -10.46 7.97 -7.15
CA ASN A 18 -9.30 7.27 -6.64
C ASN A 18 -9.46 7.06 -5.12
N PRO A 19 -10.02 5.91 -4.68
CA PRO A 19 -10.25 5.66 -3.26
C PRO A 19 -8.95 5.58 -2.47
N ILE A 20 -7.83 5.26 -3.12
CA ILE A 20 -6.51 5.27 -2.49
C ILE A 20 -6.07 6.70 -2.19
N LYS A 21 -6.25 7.62 -3.14
CA LYS A 21 -5.96 9.04 -2.94
C LYS A 21 -6.86 9.63 -1.84
N GLU A 22 -8.17 9.39 -1.90
CA GLU A 22 -9.11 9.87 -0.88
C GLU A 22 -8.75 9.36 0.51
N PHE A 23 -8.35 8.08 0.60
CA PHE A 23 -7.84 7.51 1.85
C PHE A 23 -6.57 8.19 2.33
N LEU A 24 -5.56 8.38 1.47
CA LEU A 24 -4.32 9.06 1.83
C LEU A 24 -4.55 10.51 2.29
N ASP A 25 -5.41 11.24 1.59
CA ASP A 25 -5.76 12.63 1.90
C ASP A 25 -6.48 12.75 3.25
N SER A 26 -7.15 11.68 3.72
CA SER A 26 -7.80 11.65 5.04
C SER A 26 -6.84 11.47 6.23
N LEU A 27 -5.57 11.13 5.97
CA LEU A 27 -4.58 10.81 6.99
C LEU A 27 -3.72 12.01 7.36
N ASN A 28 -3.19 12.01 8.58
CA ASN A 28 -2.19 13.00 8.97
C ASN A 28 -0.82 12.73 8.30
N SER A 29 0.05 13.73 8.27
CA SER A 29 1.34 13.67 7.59
C SER A 29 2.22 12.50 8.06
N ALA A 30 2.15 12.15 9.35
CA ALA A 30 2.92 11.04 9.91
C ALA A 30 2.42 9.67 9.42
N GLN A 31 1.10 9.51 9.28
CA GLN A 31 0.47 8.31 8.71
C GLN A 31 0.75 8.19 7.21
N GLN A 32 0.62 9.29 6.46
CA GLN A 32 0.95 9.34 5.02
C GLN A 32 2.40 8.93 4.77
N SER A 33 3.34 9.51 5.51
CA SER A 33 4.78 9.21 5.38
C SER A 33 5.09 7.73 5.62
N LYS A 34 4.42 7.08 6.59
CA LYS A 34 4.55 5.64 6.84
C LYS A 34 4.05 4.79 5.69
N ILE A 35 2.91 5.15 5.10
CA ILE A 35 2.35 4.43 3.95
C ILE A 35 3.27 4.57 2.73
N ILE A 36 3.66 5.80 2.38
CA ILE A 36 4.54 6.08 1.24
C ILE A 36 5.84 5.30 1.39
N ARG A 37 6.47 5.32 2.57
CA ARG A 37 7.71 4.58 2.82
C ARG A 37 7.53 3.06 2.72
N THR A 38 6.38 2.54 3.14
CA THR A 38 6.07 1.10 2.99
C THR A 38 5.91 0.71 1.53
N ILE A 39 5.24 1.55 0.72
CA ILE A 39 5.10 1.35 -0.72
C ILE A 39 6.47 1.37 -1.40
N GLN A 40 7.29 2.40 -1.13
CA GLN A 40 8.63 2.51 -1.70
C GLN A 40 9.50 1.29 -1.38
N ASN A 41 9.46 0.81 -0.14
CA ASN A 41 10.18 -0.41 0.25
C ASN A 41 9.72 -1.63 -0.56
N ILE A 42 8.41 -1.76 -0.83
CA ILE A 42 7.88 -2.85 -1.64
C ILE A 42 8.30 -2.72 -3.11
N GLU A 43 8.28 -1.51 -3.66
CA GLU A 43 8.72 -1.24 -5.03
C GLU A 43 10.21 -1.54 -5.24
N GLU A 44 11.04 -1.22 -4.25
CA GLU A 44 12.50 -1.41 -4.32
C GLU A 44 12.94 -2.84 -3.99
N LEU A 45 12.36 -3.43 -2.94
CA LEU A 45 12.88 -4.63 -2.29
C LEU A 45 11.90 -5.81 -2.33
N GLY A 46 10.68 -5.58 -2.80
CA GLY A 46 9.64 -6.60 -2.92
C GLY A 46 8.91 -6.90 -1.61
N LEU A 47 8.00 -7.88 -1.69
CA LEU A 47 7.06 -8.22 -0.61
C LEU A 47 7.73 -8.70 0.68
N GLU A 48 8.94 -9.26 0.61
CA GLU A 48 9.65 -9.75 1.80
C GLU A 48 9.90 -8.64 2.83
N THR A 49 10.00 -7.38 2.40
CA THR A 49 10.19 -6.23 3.32
C THR A 49 8.96 -5.85 4.11
N ALA A 50 7.79 -6.29 3.65
CA ALA A 50 6.52 -6.05 4.30
C ALA A 50 5.95 -7.33 4.94
N LYS A 51 6.77 -8.39 5.06
CA LYS A 51 6.43 -9.66 5.72
C LYS A 51 5.92 -9.41 7.15
N GLY A 52 4.80 -10.05 7.48
CA GLY A 52 4.09 -9.84 8.75
C GLY A 52 3.17 -8.60 8.79
N LYS A 53 3.34 -7.64 7.87
CA LYS A 53 2.44 -6.50 7.69
C LYS A 53 1.48 -6.71 6.52
N ILE A 54 1.82 -7.57 5.56
CA ILE A 54 0.99 -7.85 4.40
C ILE A 54 0.24 -9.18 4.53
N LYS A 55 -0.94 -9.24 3.91
CA LYS A 55 -1.77 -10.43 3.80
C LYS A 55 -2.38 -10.51 2.40
N LYS A 56 -2.10 -11.57 1.66
CA LYS A 56 -2.82 -11.84 0.41
C LYS A 56 -4.29 -12.14 0.71
N LEU A 57 -5.21 -11.53 -0.03
CA LEU A 57 -6.64 -11.76 0.12
C LEU A 57 -7.04 -12.98 -0.71
N SER A 58 -7.44 -14.06 -0.03
CA SER A 58 -7.86 -15.31 -0.66
C SER A 58 -8.93 -15.09 -1.73
N GLY A 59 -8.80 -15.76 -2.88
CA GLY A 59 -9.73 -15.61 -4.00
C GLY A 59 -9.58 -14.33 -4.81
N THR A 60 -8.54 -13.51 -4.56
CA THR A 60 -8.29 -12.28 -5.33
C THR A 60 -6.79 -12.09 -5.61
N PRO A 61 -6.41 -11.29 -6.63
CA PRO A 61 -5.02 -10.86 -6.82
C PRO A 61 -4.57 -9.76 -5.85
N LEU A 62 -5.44 -9.37 -4.90
CA LEU A 62 -5.20 -8.22 -4.02
C LEU A 62 -4.40 -8.61 -2.78
N TRP A 63 -3.54 -7.69 -2.37
CA TRP A 63 -2.80 -7.75 -1.12
C TRP A 63 -3.30 -6.67 -0.17
N GLU A 64 -3.52 -7.02 1.10
CA GLU A 64 -3.78 -6.10 2.21
C GLU A 64 -2.47 -5.76 2.90
N ILE A 65 -2.19 -4.48 3.18
CA ILE A 65 -1.12 -4.08 4.11
C ILE A 65 -1.75 -3.53 5.38
N ARG A 66 -1.17 -3.91 6.51
CA ARG A 66 -1.51 -3.50 7.85
C ARG A 66 -0.39 -2.62 8.39
N ILE A 67 -0.70 -1.34 8.58
CA ILE A 67 0.21 -0.41 9.24
C ILE A 67 -0.34 -0.12 10.63
N THR A 68 0.41 -0.52 11.64
CA THR A 68 0.11 -0.27 13.06
C THR A 68 0.88 0.95 13.54
N GLY A 69 0.24 1.82 14.30
CA GLY A 69 0.89 2.97 14.94
C GLY A 69 0.17 3.40 16.21
N LYS A 70 0.88 4.08 17.11
CA LYS A 70 0.35 4.62 18.38
C LYS A 70 -0.98 5.38 18.21
N ASP A 71 -1.13 6.09 17.10
CA ASP A 71 -2.31 6.90 16.74
C ASP A 71 -3.09 6.35 15.54
N ALA A 72 -2.74 5.16 15.05
CA ALA A 72 -3.30 4.59 13.83
C ALA A 72 -4.06 3.32 14.17
N ALA A 73 -5.38 3.45 14.31
CA ALA A 73 -6.29 2.36 14.05
C ALA A 73 -5.84 1.64 12.77
N LEU A 74 -5.75 0.32 12.83
CA LEU A 74 -5.29 -0.58 11.77
C LEU A 74 -5.63 -0.07 10.35
N LEU A 75 -4.65 0.53 9.68
CA LEU A 75 -4.83 1.01 8.30
C LEU A 75 -4.72 -0.19 7.37
N ARG A 76 -5.81 -0.47 6.63
CA ARG A 76 -5.89 -1.54 5.64
C ARG A 76 -6.02 -0.93 4.25
N TYR A 77 -5.04 -1.17 3.39
CA TYR A 77 -5.12 -0.77 1.99
C TYR A 77 -4.87 -1.98 1.07
N LYS A 78 -5.54 -1.98 -0.08
CA LYS A 78 -5.51 -3.07 -1.07
C LYS A 78 -4.79 -2.63 -2.33
N PHE A 79 -3.91 -3.46 -2.85
CA PHE A 79 -3.14 -3.18 -4.06
C PHE A 79 -2.87 -4.46 -4.84
N ILE A 80 -2.56 -4.29 -6.14
CA ILE A 80 -2.14 -5.37 -7.04
C ILE A 80 -0.64 -5.21 -7.29
N ILE A 81 0.06 -6.34 -7.34
CA ILE A 81 1.48 -6.40 -7.67
C ILE A 81 1.61 -7.22 -8.94
N ASP A 82 2.19 -6.63 -9.96
CA ASP A 82 2.68 -7.36 -11.13
C ASP A 82 4.18 -7.62 -10.97
N HIS A 83 4.60 -8.84 -11.31
CA HIS A 83 6.00 -9.25 -11.38
C HIS A 83 6.54 -9.12 -12.80
#